data_AF-A0A903U5J2-F1
#
_entry.id   AF-A0A903U5J2-F1
#
_cell.length_a   1.000
_cell.length_b   1.000
_cell.length_c   1.000
_cell.angle_alpha   90.00
_cell.angle_beta   90.00
_cell.angle_gamma   90.00
#
_symmetry.space_group_name_H-M   'P 1'
#
loop_
_entity.id
_entity.type
_entity.pdbx_description
1 polymer ?
#
loop_
_entity_poly.entity_id
_entity_poly.type
_entity_poly.pdbx_seq_one_letter_code
_entity_poly.pdbx_strand_id
1 'polypeptide(L)'
;MPVPAILRKPLPLERIAQQYWDLTAIPRARAFAVLARTCPNDLECEKLREFSSYEGQEELFSYANRPRRTILEVLQDFPHATGALTMAALFELFQPIKPRAFSIASSAASGKLQILVAVIEYRTKLKEPRKGLCSNWLKRLQPGHTLRVWTRKGTFQLPTDPATPIVMVGPGTGLAPFRAILQERELVADRRKGGLLVLFFGCRKSTADFHCEEDLRRMESSGLLTLFCAFSRDQEDKVYVQHLIRKQGDLLKKALMEQNGMFLLSGSSKNMPEAVREALGEAIGSSLYVEDMMKTERYQEETWA
;
A
#
# COMPACT_ATOMS: atom_id res chain seq x y z
N MET A 1 -11.14 -27.25 -2.72
CA MET A 1 -10.99 -26.62 -1.39
C MET A 1 -12.25 -26.88 -0.58
N PRO A 2 -12.16 -27.32 0.69
CA PRO A 2 -13.34 -27.45 1.54
C PRO A 2 -13.99 -26.08 1.73
N VAL A 3 -15.32 -26.02 1.64
CA VAL A 3 -16.08 -24.80 1.93
C VAL A 3 -15.80 -24.39 3.38
N PRO A 4 -15.30 -23.16 3.62
CA PRO A 4 -15.06 -22.65 4.97
C PRO A 4 -16.29 -22.87 5.85
N ALA A 5 -16.09 -23.26 7.12
CA ALA A 5 -17.19 -23.61 8.03
C ALA A 5 -18.28 -22.51 8.12
N ILE A 6 -17.88 -21.25 8.01
CA ILE A 6 -18.78 -20.09 8.02
C ILE A 6 -19.70 -20.00 6.78
N LEU A 7 -19.31 -20.62 5.67
CA LEU A 7 -20.08 -20.68 4.41
C LEU A 7 -20.89 -21.99 4.30
N ARG A 8 -20.86 -22.86 5.31
CA ARG A 8 -21.65 -24.10 5.33
C ARG A 8 -23.12 -23.88 5.71
N LYS A 9 -23.46 -22.69 6.20
CA LYS A 9 -24.85 -22.28 6.47
C LYS A 9 -25.27 -21.23 5.45
N PRO A 10 -26.55 -21.23 5.01
CA PRO A 10 -27.08 -20.14 4.20
C PRO A 10 -26.86 -18.79 4.89
N LEU A 11 -26.42 -17.79 4.12
CA LEU A 11 -26.22 -16.44 4.61
C LEU A 11 -27.30 -15.52 4.02
N PRO A 12 -27.84 -14.57 4.80
CA PRO A 12 -28.71 -13.53 4.24
C PRO A 12 -27.99 -12.73 3.15
N LEU A 13 -28.70 -12.37 2.08
CA LEU A 13 -28.14 -11.60 0.96
C LEU A 13 -27.50 -10.29 1.43
N GLU A 14 -28.12 -9.61 2.39
CA GLU A 14 -27.57 -8.41 3.02
C GLU A 14 -26.16 -8.64 3.57
N ARG A 15 -25.96 -9.77 4.27
CA ARG A 15 -24.65 -10.10 4.83
C ARG A 15 -23.62 -10.40 3.74
N ILE A 16 -24.05 -11.06 2.66
CA ILE A 16 -23.21 -11.31 1.49
C ILE A 16 -22.79 -9.97 0.85
N ALA A 17 -23.73 -9.07 0.62
CA ALA A 17 -23.48 -7.75 0.05
C ALA A 17 -22.56 -6.88 0.92
N GLN A 18 -22.74 -6.90 2.25
CA GLN A 18 -21.95 -6.08 3.17
C GLN A 18 -20.54 -6.63 3.45
N GLN A 19 -20.39 -7.97 3.53
CA GLN A 19 -19.16 -8.59 4.07
C GLN A 19 -18.36 -9.37 3.01
N TYR A 20 -18.96 -9.73 1.88
CA TYR A 20 -18.35 -10.62 0.90
C TYR A 20 -18.23 -9.99 -0.48
N TRP A 21 -19.17 -9.19 -0.96
CA TRP A 21 -19.10 -8.61 -2.30
C TRP A 21 -18.41 -7.24 -2.33
N ASP A 22 -17.48 -7.07 -3.26
CA ASP A 22 -16.88 -5.76 -3.55
C ASP A 22 -17.81 -4.97 -4.49
N LEU A 23 -18.77 -4.28 -3.87
CA LEU A 23 -19.74 -3.43 -4.57
C LEU A 23 -19.12 -2.14 -5.12
N THR A 24 -17.87 -1.84 -4.76
CA THR A 24 -17.13 -0.67 -5.24
C THR A 24 -16.22 -0.99 -6.41
N ALA A 25 -16.18 -2.25 -6.84
CA ALA A 25 -15.33 -2.69 -7.92
C ALA A 25 -15.71 -2.03 -9.24
N ILE A 26 -14.69 -1.72 -10.04
CA ILE A 26 -14.88 -1.30 -11.43
C ILE A 26 -15.16 -2.55 -12.26
N PRO A 27 -16.32 -2.65 -12.93
CA PRO A 27 -16.65 -3.83 -13.71
C PRO A 27 -15.71 -3.99 -14.90
N ARG A 28 -15.44 -5.25 -15.23
CA ARG A 28 -14.70 -5.64 -16.44
C ARG A 28 -15.70 -6.12 -17.50
N ALA A 29 -15.26 -6.32 -18.74
CA ALA A 29 -16.05 -6.83 -19.86
C ALA A 29 -17.00 -7.99 -19.47
N ARG A 30 -16.53 -8.94 -18.65
CA ARG A 30 -17.37 -10.06 -18.14
C ARG A 30 -18.64 -9.61 -17.43
N ALA A 31 -18.60 -8.55 -16.62
CA ALA A 31 -19.77 -8.06 -15.89
C ALA A 31 -20.86 -7.56 -16.87
N PHE A 32 -20.44 -6.89 -17.94
CA PHE A 32 -21.34 -6.43 -19.01
C PHE A 32 -21.92 -7.61 -19.80
N ALA A 33 -21.11 -8.64 -20.09
CA ALA A 33 -21.59 -9.87 -20.70
C ALA A 33 -22.66 -10.57 -19.85
N VAL A 34 -22.49 -10.60 -18.52
CA VAL A 34 -23.49 -11.17 -17.59
C VAL A 34 -24.80 -10.37 -17.65
N LEU A 35 -24.73 -9.04 -17.63
CA LEU A 35 -25.91 -8.17 -17.74
C LEU A 35 -26.63 -8.34 -19.09
N ALA A 36 -25.89 -8.49 -20.19
CA ALA A 36 -26.47 -8.65 -21.52
C ALA A 36 -27.31 -9.92 -21.69
N ARG A 37 -26.98 -11.02 -20.99
CA ARG A 37 -27.64 -12.33 -21.15
C ARG A 37 -29.14 -12.31 -20.88
N THR A 38 -29.55 -11.54 -19.88
CA THR A 38 -30.94 -11.48 -19.42
C THR A 38 -31.55 -10.10 -19.67
N CYS A 39 -30.86 -9.23 -20.42
CA CYS A 39 -31.34 -7.88 -20.68
C CYS A 39 -32.59 -7.92 -21.59
N PRO A 40 -33.75 -7.40 -21.13
CA PRO A 40 -34.98 -7.42 -21.92
C PRO A 40 -35.11 -6.21 -22.85
N ASN A 41 -34.20 -5.23 -22.78
CA ASN A 41 -34.21 -4.00 -23.56
C ASN A 41 -33.11 -4.02 -24.62
N ASP A 42 -33.49 -3.82 -25.89
CA ASP A 42 -32.56 -3.95 -27.02
C ASP A 42 -31.40 -2.95 -26.97
N LEU A 43 -31.67 -1.68 -26.62
CA LEU A 43 -30.64 -0.62 -26.56
C LEU A 43 -29.63 -0.87 -25.44
N GLU A 44 -30.11 -1.24 -24.24
CA GLU A 44 -29.24 -1.64 -23.15
C GLU A 44 -28.43 -2.89 -23.55
N CYS A 45 -29.07 -3.90 -24.13
CA CYS A 45 -28.42 -5.14 -24.52
C CYS A 45 -27.32 -4.93 -25.56
N GLU A 46 -27.56 -4.08 -26.57
CA GLU A 46 -26.57 -3.70 -27.58
C GLU A 46 -25.34 -3.06 -26.91
N LYS A 47 -25.55 -2.05 -26.05
CA LYS A 47 -24.44 -1.36 -25.37
C LYS A 47 -23.68 -2.29 -24.42
N LEU A 48 -24.38 -3.17 -23.70
CA LEU A 48 -23.75 -4.16 -22.82
C LEU A 48 -22.92 -5.17 -23.61
N ARG A 49 -23.39 -5.60 -24.80
CA ARG A 49 -22.63 -6.48 -25.69
C ARG A 49 -21.38 -5.79 -26.22
N GLU A 50 -21.48 -4.53 -26.65
CA GLU A 50 -20.35 -3.71 -27.09
C GLU A 50 -19.28 -3.61 -25.99
N PHE A 51 -19.66 -3.23 -24.76
CA PHE A 51 -18.72 -3.19 -23.63
C PHE A 51 -18.08 -4.54 -23.28
N SER A 52 -18.70 -5.64 -23.71
CA SER A 52 -18.17 -6.98 -23.50
C SER A 52 -17.35 -7.53 -24.67
N SER A 53 -17.37 -6.87 -25.83
CA SER A 53 -16.67 -7.32 -27.04
C SER A 53 -15.21 -6.90 -27.06
N TYR A 54 -14.46 -7.45 -28.02
CA TYR A 54 -13.07 -7.06 -28.24
C TYR A 54 -12.96 -5.64 -28.84
N GLU A 55 -13.90 -5.30 -29.72
CA GLU A 55 -13.96 -4.01 -30.41
C GLU A 55 -14.33 -2.87 -29.45
N GLY A 56 -15.23 -3.11 -28.50
CA GLY A 56 -15.74 -2.09 -27.57
C GLY A 56 -14.85 -1.80 -26.35
N GLN A 57 -13.57 -2.18 -26.38
CA GLN A 57 -12.66 -1.99 -25.23
C GLN A 57 -12.37 -0.50 -24.96
N GLU A 58 -12.35 0.34 -25.99
CA GLU A 58 -12.14 1.79 -25.82
C GLU A 58 -13.36 2.45 -25.17
N GLU A 59 -14.55 2.04 -25.58
CA GLU A 59 -15.82 2.52 -25.03
C GLU A 59 -16.00 2.03 -23.60
N LEU A 60 -15.68 0.77 -23.32
CA LEU A 60 -15.63 0.25 -21.95
C LEU A 60 -14.64 1.04 -21.11
N PHE A 61 -13.44 1.34 -21.63
CA PHE A 61 -12.45 2.10 -20.89
C PHE A 61 -12.94 3.52 -20.58
N SER A 62 -13.53 4.18 -21.58
CA SER A 62 -14.08 5.54 -21.45
C SER A 62 -15.29 5.60 -20.51
N TYR A 63 -16.14 4.58 -20.57
CA TYR A 63 -17.31 4.44 -19.69
C TYR A 63 -16.89 3.99 -18.28
N ALA A 64 -16.29 2.82 -18.07
CA ALA A 64 -16.07 2.30 -16.72
C ALA A 64 -14.71 2.72 -16.12
N ASN A 65 -13.60 2.43 -16.82
CA ASN A 65 -12.26 2.46 -16.21
C ASN A 65 -11.76 3.88 -15.94
N ARG A 66 -11.88 4.78 -16.92
CA ARG A 66 -11.38 6.15 -16.89
C ARG A 66 -12.06 7.01 -15.81
N PRO A 67 -13.40 7.00 -15.66
CA PRO A 67 -14.06 7.71 -14.56
C PRO A 67 -14.11 6.88 -13.26
N ARG A 68 -13.62 5.62 -13.27
CA ARG A 68 -13.72 4.67 -12.16
C ARG A 68 -15.18 4.45 -11.75
N ARG A 69 -16.05 4.17 -12.72
CA ARG A 69 -17.46 3.82 -12.47
C ARG A 69 -17.53 2.47 -11.77
N THR A 70 -18.29 2.40 -10.70
CA THR A 70 -18.48 1.21 -9.86
C THR A 70 -19.57 0.32 -10.44
N ILE A 71 -19.57 -0.96 -10.06
CA ILE A 71 -20.62 -1.89 -10.49
C ILE A 71 -22.02 -1.42 -10.06
N LEU A 72 -22.19 -0.81 -8.88
CA LEU A 72 -23.50 -0.30 -8.46
C LEU A 72 -24.00 0.84 -9.36
N GLU A 73 -23.12 1.73 -9.81
CA GLU A 73 -23.50 2.80 -10.75
C GLU A 73 -23.82 2.22 -12.13
N VAL A 74 -23.13 1.17 -12.58
CA VAL A 74 -23.50 0.45 -13.82
C VAL A 74 -24.91 -0.15 -13.68
N LEU A 75 -25.24 -0.75 -12.55
CA LEU A 75 -26.60 -1.26 -12.33
C LEU A 75 -27.67 -0.15 -12.35
N GLN A 76 -27.31 1.07 -11.93
CA GLN A 76 -28.20 2.23 -12.05
C GLN A 76 -28.33 2.75 -13.48
N ASP A 77 -27.24 2.73 -14.25
CA ASP A 77 -27.21 3.17 -15.66
C ASP A 77 -27.95 2.18 -16.59
N PHE A 78 -28.08 0.91 -16.20
CA PHE A 78 -28.75 -0.17 -16.95
C PHE A 78 -29.93 -0.76 -16.16
N PRO A 79 -31.01 0.00 -15.92
CA PRO A 79 -32.11 -0.41 -15.06
C PRO A 79 -32.89 -1.63 -15.59
N HIS A 80 -33.04 -1.79 -16.92
CA HIS A 80 -33.77 -2.92 -17.48
C HIS A 80 -33.00 -4.24 -17.34
N ALA A 81 -31.70 -4.23 -17.62
CA ALA A 81 -30.82 -5.37 -17.40
C ALA A 81 -30.73 -5.72 -15.90
N THR A 82 -30.65 -4.71 -15.04
CA THR A 82 -30.60 -4.88 -13.58
C THR A 82 -31.88 -5.48 -13.03
N GLY A 83 -33.05 -5.02 -13.49
CA GLY A 83 -34.35 -5.56 -13.07
C GLY A 83 -34.56 -7.04 -13.46
N ALA A 84 -33.83 -7.52 -14.47
CA ALA A 84 -33.87 -8.91 -14.91
C ALA A 84 -32.80 -9.82 -14.28
N LEU A 85 -31.98 -9.31 -13.34
CA LEU A 85 -30.93 -10.10 -12.70
C LEU A 85 -31.50 -11.21 -11.81
N THR A 86 -31.03 -12.43 -12.06
CA THR A 86 -31.29 -13.57 -11.18
C THR A 86 -30.27 -13.64 -10.05
N MET A 87 -30.59 -14.38 -8.98
CA MET A 87 -29.64 -14.62 -7.89
C MET A 87 -28.32 -15.22 -8.38
N ALA A 88 -28.38 -16.18 -9.32
CA ALA A 88 -27.19 -16.79 -9.91
C ALA A 88 -26.32 -15.76 -10.66
N ALA A 89 -26.94 -14.86 -11.42
CA ALA A 89 -26.24 -13.79 -12.12
C ALA A 89 -25.54 -12.83 -11.16
N LEU A 90 -26.11 -12.54 -9.99
CA LEU A 90 -25.46 -11.70 -8.97
C LEU A 90 -24.14 -12.31 -8.47
N PHE A 91 -24.07 -13.64 -8.28
CA PHE A 91 -22.84 -14.33 -7.90
C PHE A 91 -21.80 -14.39 -9.02
N GLU A 92 -22.22 -14.36 -10.29
CA GLU A 92 -21.31 -14.21 -11.42
C GLU A 92 -20.81 -12.77 -11.59
N LEU A 93 -21.63 -11.79 -11.21
CA LEU A 93 -21.38 -10.36 -11.38
C LEU A 93 -20.44 -9.80 -10.31
N PHE A 94 -20.76 -10.06 -9.04
CA PHE A 94 -20.05 -9.46 -7.91
C PHE A 94 -18.83 -10.30 -7.51
N GLN A 95 -17.69 -9.63 -7.43
CA GLN A 95 -16.44 -10.26 -7.00
C GLN A 95 -16.31 -10.24 -5.47
N PRO A 96 -15.61 -11.22 -4.87
CA PRO A 96 -15.33 -11.20 -3.44
C PRO A 96 -14.44 -10.03 -3.02
N ILE A 97 -14.68 -9.46 -1.84
CA ILE A 97 -13.79 -8.50 -1.19
C ILE A 97 -12.45 -9.16 -0.94
N LYS A 98 -11.40 -8.63 -1.56
CA LYS A 98 -10.03 -9.08 -1.33
C LYS A 98 -9.49 -8.52 -0.01
N PRO A 99 -8.78 -9.32 0.80
CA PRO A 99 -8.12 -8.80 1.99
C PRO A 99 -7.05 -7.78 1.62
N ARG A 100 -6.81 -6.83 2.52
CA ARG A 100 -5.79 -5.78 2.36
C ARG A 100 -4.63 -6.06 3.30
N ALA A 101 -3.43 -6.09 2.73
CA ALA A 101 -2.19 -6.22 3.49
C ALA A 101 -1.71 -4.84 3.94
N PHE A 102 -1.14 -4.80 5.14
CA PHE A 102 -0.44 -3.64 5.70
C PHE A 102 0.89 -4.12 6.27
N SER A 103 1.93 -3.31 6.13
CA SER A 103 3.19 -3.54 6.83
C SER A 103 2.97 -3.27 8.32
N ILE A 104 3.46 -4.19 9.16
CA ILE A 104 3.38 -4.06 10.62
C ILE A 104 4.30 -2.91 11.03
N ALA A 105 3.78 -2.03 11.88
CA ALA A 105 4.46 -0.81 12.33
C ALA A 105 4.98 -0.89 13.78
N SER A 106 4.95 -2.07 14.40
CA SER A 106 5.41 -2.29 15.77
C SER A 106 6.28 -3.54 15.88
N SER A 107 7.14 -3.54 16.90
CA SER A 107 7.87 -4.72 17.35
C SER A 107 6.94 -5.72 18.06
N ALA A 108 7.24 -7.01 17.95
CA ALA A 108 6.55 -8.04 18.72
C ALA A 108 6.73 -7.86 20.24
N ALA A 109 7.91 -7.36 20.66
CA ALA A 109 8.23 -7.07 22.05
C ALA A 109 7.37 -5.95 22.66
N SER A 110 6.74 -5.11 21.83
CA SER A 110 5.81 -4.08 22.31
C SER A 110 4.50 -4.66 22.88
N GLY A 111 4.21 -5.94 22.62
CA GLY A 111 2.96 -6.60 23.00
C GLY A 111 1.73 -6.09 22.25
N LYS A 112 1.90 -5.19 21.26
CA LYS A 112 0.81 -4.61 20.46
C LYS A 112 1.12 -4.73 18.98
N LEU A 113 0.10 -5.08 18.19
CA LEU A 113 0.18 -4.99 16.72
C LEU A 113 -0.33 -3.61 16.29
N GLN A 114 0.54 -2.84 15.66
CA GLN A 114 0.23 -1.51 15.13
C GLN A 114 0.42 -1.50 13.62
N ILE A 115 -0.39 -0.71 12.92
CA ILE A 115 -0.29 -0.47 11.47
C ILE A 115 -0.35 1.04 11.22
N LEU A 116 0.30 1.49 10.16
CA LEU A 116 0.24 2.88 9.70
C LEU A 116 -0.49 2.92 8.36
N VAL A 117 -1.64 3.59 8.31
CA VAL A 117 -2.58 3.51 7.18
C VAL A 117 -2.91 4.89 6.64
N ALA A 118 -2.69 5.09 5.34
CA ALA A 118 -3.20 6.26 4.63
C ALA A 118 -4.68 6.03 4.30
N VAL A 119 -5.53 6.97 4.71
CA VAL A 119 -6.95 6.96 4.33
C VAL A 119 -7.06 7.34 2.87
N ILE A 120 -7.59 6.43 2.05
CA ILE A 120 -7.69 6.63 0.61
C ILE A 120 -9.00 7.35 0.30
N GLU A 121 -8.88 8.55 -0.25
CA GLU A 121 -9.98 9.33 -0.80
C GLU A 121 -9.48 10.11 -2.01
N TYR A 122 -10.15 9.97 -3.16
CA TYR A 122 -9.78 10.67 -4.38
C TYR A 122 -11.01 11.04 -5.20
N ARG A 123 -10.93 12.16 -5.92
CA ARG A 123 -11.98 12.59 -6.85
C ARG A 123 -11.77 11.96 -8.21
N THR A 124 -12.85 11.63 -8.90
CA THR A 124 -12.82 11.18 -10.29
C THR A 124 -13.51 12.20 -11.17
N LYS A 125 -13.72 11.87 -12.46
CA LYS A 125 -14.59 12.66 -13.33
C LYS A 125 -16.06 12.63 -12.89
N LEU A 126 -16.43 11.71 -11.99
CA LEU A 126 -17.76 11.63 -11.41
C LEU A 126 -17.83 12.53 -10.18
N LYS A 127 -19.05 12.97 -9.85
CA LYS A 127 -19.31 13.95 -8.79
C LYS A 127 -18.86 13.45 -7.41
N GLU A 128 -19.15 12.19 -7.10
CA GLU A 128 -18.87 11.62 -5.77
C GLU A 128 -17.41 11.16 -5.62
N PRO A 129 -16.72 11.53 -4.53
CA PRO A 129 -15.36 11.07 -4.27
C PRO A 129 -15.32 9.57 -4.00
N ARG A 130 -14.28 8.91 -4.49
CA ARG A 130 -14.03 7.49 -4.25
C ARG A 130 -13.27 7.30 -2.96
N LYS A 131 -13.73 6.36 -2.16
CA LYS A 131 -13.15 6.02 -0.86
C LYS A 131 -12.63 4.59 -0.89
N GLY A 132 -11.41 4.38 -0.40
CA GLY A 132 -10.87 3.03 -0.24
C GLY A 132 -11.66 2.24 0.79
N LEU A 133 -12.12 1.05 0.42
CA LEU A 133 -13.00 0.19 1.24
C LEU A 133 -12.38 -0.08 2.63
N CYS A 134 -11.17 -0.64 2.67
CA CYS A 134 -10.52 -1.04 3.92
C CYS A 134 -10.07 0.16 4.77
N SER A 135 -9.40 1.16 4.19
CA SER A 135 -8.86 2.28 4.96
C SER A 135 -9.96 3.19 5.55
N ASN A 136 -11.07 3.40 4.84
CA ASN A 136 -12.21 4.13 5.39
C ASN A 136 -13.01 3.29 6.38
N TRP A 137 -13.06 1.96 6.22
CA TRP A 137 -13.64 1.09 7.24
C TRP A 137 -12.83 1.14 8.54
N LEU A 138 -11.50 1.02 8.47
CA LEU A 138 -10.60 1.17 9.62
C LEU A 138 -10.77 2.53 10.31
N LYS A 139 -10.88 3.62 9.54
CA LYS A 139 -11.12 4.98 10.07
C LYS A 139 -12.39 5.09 10.93
N ARG A 140 -13.41 4.27 10.67
CA ARG A 140 -14.69 4.29 11.41
C ARG A 140 -14.68 3.42 12.67
N LEU A 141 -13.64 2.62 12.89
CA LEU A 141 -13.59 1.73 14.05
C LEU A 141 -13.35 2.52 15.33
N GLN A 142 -13.90 2.01 16.42
CA GLN A 142 -13.71 2.54 17.77
C GLN A 142 -12.99 1.50 18.64
N PRO A 143 -12.31 1.94 19.71
CA PRO A 143 -11.74 1.02 20.69
C PRO A 143 -12.77 -0.02 21.16
N GLY A 144 -12.36 -1.29 21.26
CA GLY A 144 -13.23 -2.43 21.60
C GLY A 144 -13.75 -3.21 20.40
N HIS A 145 -13.68 -2.67 19.18
CA HIS A 145 -14.00 -3.45 17.98
C HIS A 145 -13.02 -4.62 17.77
N THR A 146 -13.56 -5.79 17.41
CA THR A 146 -12.76 -6.98 17.12
C THR A 146 -12.49 -7.10 15.62
N LEU A 147 -11.23 -7.34 15.27
CA LEU A 147 -10.75 -7.48 13.90
C LEU A 147 -10.34 -8.93 13.63
N ARG A 148 -10.67 -9.44 12.43
CA ARG A 148 -10.10 -10.69 11.94
C ARG A 148 -8.86 -10.37 11.11
N VAL A 149 -7.70 -10.73 11.63
CA VAL A 149 -6.41 -10.53 10.99
C VAL A 149 -5.61 -11.82 11.01
N TRP A 150 -4.68 -11.95 10.08
CA TRP A 150 -3.63 -12.96 10.11
C TRP A 150 -2.33 -12.29 9.67
N THR A 151 -1.21 -12.86 10.10
CA THR A 151 0.11 -12.39 9.69
C THR A 151 0.64 -13.26 8.57
N ARG A 152 1.55 -12.69 7.80
CA ARG A 152 2.39 -13.40 6.83
C ARG A 152 3.83 -12.93 7.04
N LYS A 153 4.80 -13.76 6.66
CA LYS A 153 6.20 -13.36 6.68
C LYS A 153 6.37 -12.09 5.83
N GLY A 154 7.06 -11.09 6.37
CA GLY A 154 7.37 -9.84 5.67
C GLY A 154 8.37 -10.03 4.54
N THR A 155 8.54 -9.00 3.71
CA THR A 155 9.46 -9.02 2.57
C THR A 155 10.91 -8.85 3.02
N PHE A 156 11.14 -8.02 4.05
CA PHE A 156 12.47 -7.71 4.52
C PHE A 156 13.13 -8.88 5.25
N GLN A 157 14.32 -9.24 4.80
CA GLN A 157 15.25 -10.11 5.51
C GLN A 157 16.27 -9.24 6.23
N LEU A 158 16.22 -9.22 7.56
CA LEU A 158 17.13 -8.43 8.39
C LEU A 158 18.46 -9.18 8.60
N PRO A 159 19.58 -8.46 8.84
CA PRO A 159 20.86 -9.11 9.08
C PRO A 159 20.81 -9.88 10.40
N THR A 160 21.48 -11.03 10.43
CA THR A 160 21.62 -11.85 11.64
C THR A 160 22.55 -11.19 12.66
N ASP A 161 23.59 -10.51 12.19
CA ASP A 161 24.50 -9.74 13.02
C ASP A 161 23.88 -8.37 13.38
N PRO A 162 23.61 -8.10 14.67
CA PRO A 162 23.11 -6.81 15.09
C PRO A 162 24.07 -5.65 14.82
N ALA A 163 25.37 -5.89 14.64
CA ALA A 163 26.35 -4.85 14.32
C ALA A 163 26.28 -4.37 12.86
N THR A 164 25.59 -5.11 11.98
CA THR A 164 25.42 -4.71 10.57
C THR A 164 24.58 -3.43 10.46
N PRO A 165 25.08 -2.37 9.79
CA PRO A 165 24.32 -1.15 9.56
C PRO A 165 23.06 -1.36 8.72
N ILE A 166 22.01 -0.60 9.00
CA ILE A 166 20.78 -0.61 8.22
C ILE A 166 20.42 0.83 7.85
N VAL A 167 20.42 1.10 6.54
CA VAL A 167 19.91 2.32 5.93
C VAL A 167 18.48 2.08 5.48
N MET A 168 17.55 2.89 5.96
CA MET A 168 16.11 2.75 5.71
C MET A 168 15.60 4.00 4.99
N VAL A 169 14.74 3.82 3.99
CA VAL A 169 14.13 4.93 3.23
C VAL A 169 12.63 4.68 3.15
N GLY A 170 11.85 5.50 3.86
CA GLY A 170 10.42 5.26 4.07
C GLY A 170 9.57 6.52 4.09
N PRO A 171 9.32 7.17 2.93
CA PRO A 171 8.45 8.34 2.89
C PRO A 171 6.97 7.99 3.18
N GLY A 172 6.31 8.85 3.95
CA GLY A 172 4.90 8.71 4.32
C GLY A 172 4.60 7.42 5.08
N THR A 173 3.64 6.63 4.61
CA THR A 173 3.32 5.33 5.22
C THR A 173 4.39 4.26 4.97
N GLY A 174 5.38 4.53 4.12
CA GLY A 174 6.62 3.74 3.98
C GLY A 174 7.41 3.61 5.28
N LEU A 175 7.13 4.47 6.28
CA LEU A 175 7.72 4.38 7.61
C LEU A 175 7.33 3.11 8.38
N ALA A 176 6.18 2.49 8.08
CA ALA A 176 5.61 1.40 8.87
C ALA A 176 6.63 0.29 9.23
N PRO A 177 7.23 -0.44 8.27
CA PRO A 177 8.16 -1.51 8.60
C PRO A 177 9.41 -1.01 9.36
N PHE A 178 9.87 0.20 9.08
CA PHE A 178 11.06 0.76 9.74
C PHE A 178 10.80 1.15 11.18
N ARG A 179 9.58 1.63 11.50
CA ARG A 179 9.19 1.82 12.90
C ARG A 179 9.21 0.50 13.67
N ALA A 180 8.77 -0.60 13.07
CA ALA A 180 8.82 -1.92 13.71
C ALA A 180 10.28 -2.36 13.98
N ILE A 181 11.16 -2.22 12.99
CA ILE A 181 12.59 -2.54 13.12
C ILE A 181 13.25 -1.67 14.20
N LEU A 182 12.98 -0.37 14.18
CA LEU A 182 13.52 0.57 15.15
C LEU A 182 13.04 0.29 16.57
N GLN A 183 11.75 -0.02 16.76
CA GLN A 183 11.22 -0.44 18.06
C GLN A 183 11.83 -1.74 18.56
N GLU A 184 12.06 -2.72 17.67
CA GLU A 184 12.69 -3.99 18.05
C GLU A 184 14.12 -3.73 18.57
N ARG A 185 14.87 -2.86 17.87
CA ARG A 185 16.20 -2.42 18.29
C ARG A 185 16.17 -1.64 19.61
N GLU A 186 15.15 -0.80 19.82
CA GLU A 186 14.99 -0.01 21.05
C GLU A 186 14.68 -0.89 22.27
N LEU A 187 13.84 -1.92 22.11
CA LEU A 187 13.30 -2.74 23.21
C LEU A 187 14.12 -3.98 23.53
N VAL A 188 14.76 -4.61 22.54
CA VAL A 188 15.34 -5.97 22.68
C VAL A 188 16.86 -5.99 22.51
N ALA A 189 17.43 -5.12 21.67
CA ALA A 189 18.85 -5.18 21.35
C ALA A 189 19.72 -4.52 22.44
N ASP A 190 20.87 -5.13 22.76
CA ASP A 190 21.92 -4.42 23.50
C ASP A 190 22.43 -3.28 22.61
N ARG A 191 22.08 -2.04 22.97
CA ARG A 191 22.47 -0.84 22.21
C ARG A 191 23.97 -0.74 21.98
N ARG A 192 24.79 -1.32 22.86
CA ARG A 192 26.27 -1.34 22.71
C ARG A 192 26.76 -2.26 21.61
N LYS A 193 25.92 -3.18 21.14
CA LYS A 193 26.19 -4.13 20.05
C LYS A 193 25.44 -3.78 18.76
N GLY A 194 24.69 -2.68 18.76
CA GLY A 194 23.90 -2.24 17.62
C GLY A 194 24.74 -1.54 16.56
N GLY A 195 24.61 -1.98 15.32
CA GLY A 195 25.10 -1.28 14.15
C GLY A 195 24.36 0.03 13.93
N LEU A 196 24.91 0.86 13.05
CA LEU A 196 24.33 2.15 12.68
C LEU A 196 22.93 1.98 12.07
N LEU A 197 21.94 2.73 12.57
CA LEU A 197 20.61 2.81 11.99
C LEU A 197 20.41 4.20 11.40
N VAL A 198 20.16 4.26 10.09
CA VAL A 198 19.89 5.50 9.36
C VAL A 198 18.48 5.46 8.80
N LEU A 199 17.70 6.52 8.97
CA LEU A 199 16.37 6.63 8.37
C LEU A 199 16.26 7.92 7.56
N PHE A 200 15.96 7.78 6.27
CA PHE A 200 15.48 8.86 5.41
C PHE A 200 13.95 8.83 5.38
N PHE A 201 13.33 9.73 6.14
CA PHE A 201 11.90 9.92 6.18
C PHE A 201 11.50 11.12 5.31
N GLY A 202 10.29 11.08 4.73
CA GLY A 202 9.76 12.21 3.98
C GLY A 202 8.26 12.34 4.13
N CYS A 203 7.77 13.57 4.28
CA CYS A 203 6.34 13.88 4.31
C CYS A 203 6.07 15.24 3.66
N ARG A 204 4.83 15.74 3.74
CA ARG A 204 4.48 17.04 3.16
C ARG A 204 4.94 18.18 4.05
N LYS A 205 4.57 18.15 5.32
CA LYS A 205 4.89 19.19 6.30
C LYS A 205 5.24 18.57 7.64
N SER A 206 6.26 19.13 8.29
CA SER A 206 6.67 18.73 9.64
C SER A 206 5.51 18.81 10.64
N THR A 207 4.66 19.83 10.52
CA THR A 207 3.56 20.12 11.46
C THR A 207 2.26 19.35 11.18
N ALA A 208 2.18 18.55 10.11
CA ALA A 208 0.91 17.94 9.69
C ALA A 208 0.98 16.41 9.54
N ASP A 209 1.99 15.90 8.83
CA ASP A 209 2.07 14.49 8.46
C ASP A 209 3.41 13.84 8.83
N PHE A 210 4.08 14.38 9.85
CA PHE A 210 5.25 13.74 10.46
C PHE A 210 4.82 12.56 11.35
N HIS A 211 4.55 11.44 10.69
CA HIS A 211 4.09 10.23 11.36
C HIS A 211 5.10 9.71 12.39
N CYS A 212 4.60 9.35 13.57
CA CYS A 212 5.40 8.78 14.67
C CYS A 212 6.58 9.66 15.10
N GLU A 213 6.44 10.99 15.00
CA GLU A 213 7.49 11.95 15.35
C GLU A 213 8.07 11.71 16.75
N GLU A 214 7.24 11.52 17.76
CA GLU A 214 7.68 11.28 19.15
C GLU A 214 8.64 10.09 19.26
N ASP A 215 8.35 8.99 18.56
CA ASP A 215 9.21 7.81 18.53
C ASP A 215 10.54 8.10 17.84
N LEU A 216 10.49 8.73 16.67
CA LEU A 216 11.68 9.02 15.87
C LEU A 216 12.61 10.01 16.57
N ARG A 217 12.06 11.08 17.15
CA ARG A 217 12.81 12.09 17.91
C ARG A 217 13.41 11.51 19.19
N ARG A 218 12.67 10.67 19.91
CA ARG A 218 13.18 9.96 21.08
C ARG A 218 14.40 9.09 20.70
N MET A 219 14.29 8.30 19.64
CA MET A 219 15.37 7.43 19.21
C MET A 219 16.60 8.22 18.72
N GLU A 220 16.38 9.30 17.97
CA GLU A 220 17.42 10.25 17.55
C GLU A 220 18.14 10.85 18.76
N SER A 221 17.39 11.39 19.73
CA SER A 221 17.97 12.00 20.94
C SER A 221 18.76 11.03 21.81
N SER A 222 18.40 9.74 21.77
CA SER A 222 19.11 8.69 22.51
C SER A 222 20.34 8.14 21.78
N GLY A 223 20.63 8.64 20.58
CA GLY A 223 21.74 8.19 19.73
C GLY A 223 21.50 6.86 19.01
N LEU A 224 20.28 6.30 19.10
CA LEU A 224 19.94 5.04 18.44
C LEU A 224 19.77 5.19 16.92
N LEU A 225 19.29 6.36 16.47
CA LEU A 225 18.90 6.61 15.09
C LEU A 225 19.56 7.88 14.53
N THR A 226 20.17 7.78 13.36
CA THR A 226 20.49 8.95 12.53
C THR A 226 19.29 9.23 11.62
N LEU A 227 18.59 10.34 11.84
CA LEU A 227 17.35 10.68 11.14
C LEU A 227 17.55 11.82 10.14
N PHE A 228 17.09 11.63 8.91
CA PHE A 228 17.03 12.65 7.87
C PHE A 228 15.59 12.83 7.41
N CYS A 229 15.04 14.03 7.57
CA CYS A 229 13.65 14.34 7.23
C CYS A 229 13.55 15.27 6.01
N ALA A 230 12.81 14.84 5.00
CA ALA A 230 12.48 15.62 3.82
C ALA A 230 11.04 16.13 3.90
N PHE A 231 10.87 17.43 4.14
CA PHE A 231 9.56 18.09 4.14
C PHE A 231 9.31 18.74 2.78
N SER A 232 8.42 18.16 1.98
CA SER A 232 8.25 18.57 0.58
C SER A 232 7.47 19.88 0.37
N ARG A 233 6.87 20.45 1.43
CA ARG A 233 6.01 21.65 1.37
C ARG A 233 6.24 22.66 2.50
N ASP A 234 7.36 22.56 3.22
CA ASP A 234 7.73 23.54 4.26
C ASP A 234 8.51 24.74 3.68
N GLN A 235 8.91 24.66 2.41
CA GLN A 235 9.65 25.68 1.66
C GLN A 235 9.20 25.71 0.19
N GLU A 236 9.64 26.71 -0.57
CA GLU A 236 9.29 26.88 -1.99
C GLU A 236 9.75 25.69 -2.84
N ASP A 237 11.00 25.27 -2.66
CA ASP A 237 11.59 24.14 -3.38
C ASP A 237 11.18 22.79 -2.78
N LYS A 238 10.76 21.86 -3.63
CA LYS A 238 10.37 20.52 -3.17
C LYS A 238 11.59 19.72 -2.72
N VAL A 239 11.66 19.42 -1.43
CA VAL A 239 12.69 18.51 -0.87
C VAL A 239 12.11 17.12 -0.69
N TYR A 240 12.77 16.13 -1.29
CA TYR A 240 12.43 14.71 -1.18
C TYR A 240 13.60 13.89 -0.63
N VAL A 241 13.34 12.64 -0.24
CA VAL A 241 14.35 11.75 0.35
C VAL A 241 15.56 11.55 -0.55
N GLN A 242 15.38 11.46 -1.87
CA GLN A 242 16.47 11.32 -2.83
C GLN A 242 17.39 12.54 -2.90
N HIS A 243 16.93 13.73 -2.49
CA HIS A 243 17.79 14.91 -2.37
C HIS A 243 18.68 14.82 -1.12
N LEU A 244 18.16 14.25 -0.03
CA LEU A 244 18.93 14.05 1.19
C LEU A 244 19.96 12.93 1.03
N ILE A 245 19.59 11.85 0.34
CA ILE A 245 20.50 10.73 0.01
C ILE A 245 21.74 11.23 -0.71
N ARG A 246 21.58 12.06 -1.76
CA ARG A 246 22.71 12.66 -2.51
C ARG A 246 23.67 13.46 -1.61
N LYS A 247 23.17 14.10 -0.56
CA LYS A 247 23.97 14.89 0.37
C LYS A 247 24.71 14.05 1.42
N GLN A 248 24.38 12.77 1.57
CA GLN A 248 24.92 11.89 2.61
C GLN A 248 25.83 10.80 2.04
N GLY A 249 26.53 11.08 0.94
CA GLY A 249 27.39 10.13 0.24
C GLY A 249 28.42 9.45 1.14
N ASP A 250 29.15 10.21 1.96
CA ASP A 250 30.20 9.66 2.84
C ASP A 250 29.62 8.72 3.90
N LEU A 251 28.49 9.10 4.51
CA LEU A 251 27.77 8.26 5.46
C LEU A 251 27.31 6.94 4.81
N LEU A 252 26.77 7.02 3.59
CA LEU A 252 26.26 5.88 2.85
C LEU A 252 27.39 4.96 2.38
N LYS A 253 28.51 5.49 1.90
CA LYS A 253 29.71 4.70 1.56
C LYS A 253 30.23 3.93 2.76
N LYS A 254 30.38 4.61 3.91
CA LYS A 254 30.80 3.97 5.16
C LYS A 254 29.84 2.84 5.56
N ALA A 255 28.54 3.13 5.63
CA ALA A 255 27.55 2.16 6.09
C ALA A 255 27.41 0.96 5.14
N LEU A 256 27.37 1.19 3.82
CA LEU A 256 27.01 0.17 2.83
C LEU A 256 28.20 -0.52 2.19
N MET A 257 29.30 0.20 1.97
CA MET A 257 30.49 -0.32 1.29
C MET A 257 31.55 -0.81 2.27
N GLU A 258 31.89 -0.01 3.29
CA GLU A 258 32.95 -0.36 4.25
C GLU A 258 32.46 -1.34 5.32
N GLN A 259 31.21 -1.17 5.78
CA GLN A 259 30.62 -1.97 6.86
C GLN A 259 29.64 -3.04 6.36
N ASN A 260 29.55 -3.23 5.04
CA ASN A 260 28.69 -4.22 4.39
C ASN A 260 27.21 -4.17 4.85
N GLY A 261 26.70 -2.95 5.10
CA GLY A 261 25.34 -2.73 5.56
C GLY A 261 24.27 -3.04 4.54
N MET A 262 23.01 -2.91 4.98
CA MET A 262 21.81 -3.14 4.18
C MET A 262 21.08 -1.83 3.89
N PHE A 263 20.44 -1.77 2.72
CA PHE A 263 19.61 -0.67 2.27
C PHE A 263 18.17 -1.16 2.05
N LEU A 264 17.22 -0.61 2.80
CA LEU A 264 15.83 -1.03 2.79
C LEU A 264 14.94 0.13 2.34
N LEU A 265 14.11 -0.11 1.34
CA LEU A 265 13.19 0.89 0.78
C LEU A 265 11.74 0.47 0.96
N SER A 266 10.89 1.36 1.48
CA SER A 266 9.46 1.10 1.58
C SER A 266 8.59 2.30 1.20
N GLY A 267 7.47 2.05 0.51
CA GLY A 267 6.50 3.09 0.17
C GLY A 267 5.85 2.96 -1.21
N SER A 268 5.59 4.10 -1.85
CA SER A 268 4.87 4.15 -3.15
C SER A 268 5.68 3.52 -4.29
N SER A 269 5.12 2.56 -5.01
CA SER A 269 5.74 1.85 -6.15
C SER A 269 5.75 2.61 -7.48
N LYS A 270 5.48 3.93 -7.44
CA LYS A 270 5.50 4.81 -8.62
C LYS A 270 6.95 5.24 -8.92
N ASN A 271 7.22 6.54 -9.00
CA ASN A 271 8.53 7.06 -9.39
C ASN A 271 9.56 7.07 -8.24
N MET A 272 9.14 6.74 -7.01
CA MET A 272 9.98 6.88 -5.82
C MET A 272 11.15 5.88 -5.79
N PRO A 273 10.97 4.58 -6.08
CA PRO A 273 12.06 3.61 -6.02
C PRO A 273 13.17 3.89 -7.03
N GLU A 274 12.79 4.21 -8.27
CA GLU A 274 13.76 4.55 -9.32
C GLU A 274 14.59 5.79 -8.94
N ALA A 275 13.95 6.85 -8.46
CA ALA A 275 14.62 8.07 -8.03
C ALA A 275 15.55 7.86 -6.82
N VAL A 276 15.20 6.95 -5.91
CA VAL A 276 16.05 6.60 -4.76
C VAL A 276 17.25 5.77 -5.20
N ARG A 277 17.05 4.81 -6.10
CA ARG A 277 18.13 3.97 -6.64
C ARG A 277 19.17 4.80 -7.39
N GLU A 278 18.71 5.72 -8.24
CA GLU A 278 19.59 6.66 -8.96
C GLU A 278 20.38 7.53 -7.97
N ALA A 279 19.70 8.15 -7.01
CA ALA A 279 20.33 8.98 -5.99
C ALA A 279 21.34 8.22 -5.13
N LEU A 280 21.07 6.95 -4.81
CA LEU A 280 22.00 6.10 -4.08
C LEU A 280 23.26 5.84 -4.91
N GLY A 281 23.10 5.49 -6.20
CA GLY A 281 24.21 5.27 -7.12
C GLY A 281 25.11 6.51 -7.27
N GLU A 282 24.50 7.69 -7.39
CA GLU A 282 25.22 8.98 -7.37
C GLU A 282 25.95 9.21 -6.04
N ALA A 283 25.27 9.01 -4.91
CA ALA A 283 25.82 9.28 -3.57
C ALA A 283 27.03 8.40 -3.23
N ILE A 284 26.99 7.11 -3.61
CA ILE A 284 28.10 6.17 -3.37
C ILE A 284 29.12 6.16 -4.53
N GLY A 285 28.81 6.81 -5.65
CA GLY A 285 29.67 6.90 -6.83
C GLY A 285 29.74 5.63 -7.69
N SER A 286 28.77 4.71 -7.56
CA SER A 286 28.73 3.47 -8.34
C SER A 286 27.33 2.88 -8.43
N SER A 287 26.71 2.96 -9.62
CA SER A 287 25.44 2.26 -9.91
C SER A 287 25.61 0.73 -9.94
N LEU A 288 26.75 0.24 -10.44
CA LEU A 288 27.08 -1.19 -10.47
C LEU A 288 27.12 -1.81 -9.07
N TYR A 289 27.58 -1.05 -8.07
CA TYR A 289 27.57 -1.51 -6.68
C TYR A 289 26.14 -1.65 -6.15
N VAL A 290 25.23 -0.75 -6.51
CA VAL A 290 23.81 -0.87 -6.14
C VAL A 290 23.18 -2.12 -6.77
N GLU A 291 23.49 -2.41 -8.03
CA GLU A 291 23.03 -3.65 -8.69
C GLU A 291 23.56 -4.91 -8.00
N ASP A 292 24.82 -4.91 -7.56
CA ASP A 292 25.39 -6.01 -6.77
C ASP A 292 24.70 -6.17 -5.42
N MET A 293 24.40 -5.07 -4.73
CA MET A 293 23.62 -5.10 -3.49
C MET A 293 22.23 -5.72 -3.69
N MET A 294 21.59 -5.48 -4.82
CA MET A 294 20.30 -6.10 -5.15
C MET A 294 20.44 -7.61 -5.37
N LYS A 295 21.48 -8.05 -6.10
CA LYS A 295 21.76 -9.48 -6.33
C LYS A 295 22.11 -10.24 -5.05
N THR A 296 22.74 -9.56 -4.10
CA THR A 296 23.16 -10.11 -2.80
C THR A 296 22.12 -9.90 -1.69
N GLU A 297 20.90 -9.46 -2.02
CA GLU A 297 19.81 -9.16 -1.09
C GLU A 297 20.15 -8.13 0.01
N ARG A 298 21.22 -7.34 -0.17
CA ARG A 298 21.55 -6.21 0.73
C ARG A 298 20.78 -4.96 0.42
N TYR A 299 20.28 -4.81 -0.82
CA TYR A 299 19.28 -3.81 -1.18
C TYR A 299 17.92 -4.49 -1.37
N GLN A 300 16.91 -4.09 -0.61
CA GLN A 300 15.58 -4.70 -0.63
C GLN A 300 14.47 -3.64 -0.71
N GLU A 301 13.38 -3.96 -1.40
CA GLU A 301 12.23 -3.05 -1.57
C GLU A 301 10.91 -3.71 -1.15
N GLU A 302 10.07 -2.94 -0.44
CA GLU A 302 8.67 -3.28 -0.17
C GLU A 302 7.78 -2.10 -0.60
N THR A 303 7.21 -2.18 -1.80
CA THR A 303 6.46 -1.07 -2.41
C THR A 303 5.01 -1.42 -2.78
N TRP A 304 4.13 -0.41 -2.80
CA TRP A 304 2.71 -0.56 -3.12
C TRP A 304 2.14 0.67 -3.85
N ALA A 305 1.01 0.49 -4.54
CA ALA A 305 0.35 1.52 -5.37
C ALA A 305 -0.94 2.08 -4.76
#